data_AF-A0A2T6C7Q8-F1
#
_entry.id   AF-A0A2T6C7Q8-F1
#
_cell.length_a   1.000
_cell.length_b   1.000
_cell.length_c   1.000
_cell.angle_alpha   90.00
_cell.angle_beta   90.00
_cell.angle_gamma   90.00
#
_symmetry.space_group_name_H-M   'P 1'
#
loop_
_entity.id
_entity.type
_entity.pdbx_description
1 polymer ?
#
loop_
_entity_poly.entity_id
_entity_poly.type
_entity_poly.pdbx_seq_one_letter_code
_entity_poly.pdbx_strand_id
1 'polypeptide(L)' 'MAFDIDRFMKQQFHPFPVAGSEPLKNAVGRGEIKKDDTVLVLNRGGESLAFWMYQMTYHHVAQGKLAGEPYIVNY' A
#
# COMPACT_ATOMS: atom_id res chain seq x y z
N MET A 1 7.48 5.60 -30.13
CA MET A 1 6.82 5.89 -28.85
C MET A 1 7.90 6.45 -27.95
N ALA A 2 7.89 7.76 -27.65
CA ALA A 2 8.91 8.38 -26.80
C ALA A 2 8.52 8.20 -25.33
N PHE A 3 9.49 7.85 -24.48
CA PHE A 3 9.27 7.78 -23.04
C PHE A 3 9.07 9.19 -22.48
N ASP A 4 7.91 9.44 -21.86
CA ASP A 4 7.52 10.75 -21.33
C ASP A 4 8.17 10.98 -19.95
N ILE A 5 9.37 11.58 -19.98
CA ILE A 5 10.18 11.91 -18.79
C ILE A 5 9.44 12.89 -17.87
N ASP A 6 8.70 13.85 -18.41
CA ASP A 6 8.01 14.86 -17.61
C ASP A 6 6.89 14.24 -16.77
N ARG A 7 6.22 13.22 -17.30
CA ARG A 7 5.24 12.42 -16.56
C ARG A 7 5.89 11.54 -15.49
N PHE A 8 7.04 10.95 -15.77
CA PHE A 8 7.78 10.13 -14.80
C PHE A 8 8.29 10.96 -13.62
N MET A 9 8.88 12.13 -13.89
CA MET A 9 9.44 13.01 -12.85
C MET A 9 8.37 13.65 -11.96
N LYS A 10 7.10 13.69 -12.41
CA LYS A 10 5.96 14.17 -11.61
C LYS A 10 5.39 13.13 -10.65
N GLN A 11 5.74 11.85 -10.79
CA GLN A 11 5.33 10.84 -9.81
C GLN A 11 6.19 10.97 -8.56
N GLN A 12 5.78 11.86 -7.64
CA GLN A 12 6.29 11.85 -6.29
C GLN A 12 5.75 10.61 -5.57
N PHE A 13 6.54 9.54 -5.61
CA PHE A 13 6.26 8.38 -4.80
C PHE A 13 6.32 8.77 -3.32
N HIS A 14 5.20 8.65 -2.64
CA HIS A 14 5.14 8.82 -1.19
C HIS A 14 5.25 7.43 -0.57
N PRO A 15 6.31 7.17 0.22
CA PRO A 15 6.43 5.89 0.87
C PRO A 15 5.20 5.60 1.71
N PHE A 16 4.71 4.37 1.67
CA PHE A 16 3.60 3.89 2.49
C PHE A 16 4.12 2.98 3.61
N PRO A 17 4.73 3.53 4.68
CA PRO A 17 5.23 2.70 5.77
C PRO A 17 4.06 2.07 6.52
N VAL A 18 4.09 0.75 6.70
CA VAL A 18 3.15 0.07 7.58
C VAL A 18 3.52 0.40 9.03
N ALA A 19 2.74 1.26 9.67
CA ALA A 19 2.98 1.69 11.06
C ALA A 19 2.34 0.73 12.09
N GLY A 20 1.37 -0.08 11.68
CA GLY A 20 0.64 -1.00 12.56
C GLY A 20 -0.61 -1.55 11.90
N SER A 21 -1.47 -2.19 12.69
CA SER A 21 -2.79 -2.69 12.28
C SER A 21 -3.87 -2.19 13.24
N GLU A 22 -5.11 -2.14 12.75
CA GLU A 22 -6.28 -1.81 13.57
C GLU A 22 -7.49 -2.66 13.17
N PRO A 23 -8.54 -2.73 14.01
CA PRO A 23 -9.78 -3.39 13.62
C PRO A 23 -10.42 -2.75 12.39
N LEU A 24 -10.73 -3.56 11.37
CA LEU A 24 -11.33 -3.11 10.10
C LEU A 24 -12.57 -2.21 10.27
N LYS A 25 -13.40 -2.50 11.28
CA LYS A 25 -14.60 -1.70 11.61
C LYS A 25 -14.29 -0.21 11.86
N ASN A 26 -13.10 0.11 12.36
CA ASN A 26 -12.72 1.48 12.66
C ASN A 26 -12.44 2.26 11.36
N ALA A 27 -11.66 1.69 10.46
CA ALA A 27 -11.40 2.25 9.13
C ALA A 27 -12.70 2.42 8.32
N VAL A 28 -13.61 1.44 8.40
CA VAL A 28 -14.96 1.57 7.80
C VAL A 28 -15.78 2.68 8.46
N GLY A 29 -15.72 2.79 9.79
CA GLY A 29 -16.41 3.85 10.54
C GLY A 29 -15.92 5.26 10.20
N ARG A 30 -14.64 5.41 9.86
CA ARG A 30 -14.05 6.68 9.39
C ARG A 30 -14.27 6.94 7.89
N GLY A 31 -14.78 5.97 7.14
CA GLY A 31 -14.98 6.08 5.70
C GLY A 31 -13.70 5.98 4.87
N GLU A 32 -12.60 5.51 5.47
CA GLU A 32 -11.33 5.28 4.77
C GLU A 32 -11.38 4.03 3.88
N ILE A 33 -12.21 3.06 4.28
CA ILE A 33 -12.56 1.86 3.51
C ILE A 33 -14.08 1.81 3.42
N LYS A 34 -14.63 1.57 2.23
CA LYS A 34 -16.07 1.44 2.04
C LYS A 34 -16.56 0.07 2.49
N LYS A 35 -17.83 -0.03 2.87
CA LYS A 35 -18.43 -1.30 3.32
C LYS A 35 -18.40 -2.41 2.26
N ASP A 36 -18.39 -2.02 1.00
CA ASP A 36 -18.37 -2.88 -0.19
C ASP A 36 -16.96 -3.08 -0.77
N ASP A 37 -15.93 -2.48 -0.18
CA ASP A 37 -14.55 -2.70 -0.61
C ASP A 37 -14.10 -4.14 -0.33
N THR A 38 -13.35 -4.70 -1.28
CA THR A 38 -12.83 -6.07 -1.14
C THR A 38 -11.60 -6.09 -0.24
N VAL A 39 -11.56 -7.06 0.69
CA VAL A 39 -10.40 -7.34 1.54
C VAL A 39 -9.92 -8.77 1.35
N LEU A 40 -8.60 -8.98 1.39
CA LEU A 40 -7.99 -10.30 1.53
C LEU A 40 -7.90 -10.64 3.00
N VAL A 41 -8.53 -11.74 3.41
CA VAL A 41 -8.43 -12.25 4.79
C VAL A 41 -7.38 -13.36 4.83
N LEU A 42 -6.39 -13.20 5.72
CA LEU A 42 -5.37 -14.20 6.01
C LEU A 42 -5.53 -14.70 7.43
N ASN A 43 -5.52 -16.01 7.60
CA ASN A 43 -5.46 -16.65 8.92
C ASN A 43 -4.06 -17.23 9.14
N ARG A 44 -3.35 -16.79 10.17
CA ARG A 44 -2.02 -17.30 10.52
C ARG A 44 -1.81 -17.27 12.02
N GLY A 45 -1.35 -18.38 12.59
CA GLY A 45 -1.04 -18.45 14.03
C GLY A 45 -2.26 -18.23 14.95
N GLY A 46 -3.48 -18.48 14.46
CA GLY A 46 -4.72 -18.21 15.21
C GLY A 46 -5.23 -16.77 15.08
N GLU A 47 -4.52 -15.91 14.36
CA GLU A 47 -4.93 -14.53 14.10
C GLU A 47 -5.54 -14.38 12.70
N SER A 48 -6.55 -13.52 12.58
CA SER A 48 -7.16 -13.11 11.30
C SER A 48 -6.75 -11.68 10.97
N LEU A 49 -6.09 -11.49 9.84
CA LEU A 49 -5.71 -10.18 9.30
C LEU A 49 -6.53 -9.89 8.05
N ALA A 50 -6.98 -8.65 7.90
CA ALA A 50 -7.67 -8.17 6.71
C ALA A 50 -6.81 -7.12 5.99
N PHE A 51 -6.50 -7.37 4.73
CA PHE A 51 -5.72 -6.48 3.87
C PHE A 51 -6.63 -5.87 2.83
N TRP A 52 -6.65 -4.53 2.73
CA TRP A 52 -7.45 -3.86 1.70
C TRP A 52 -6.87 -4.11 0.31
N MET A 53 -7.65 -4.72 -0.58
CA MET A 53 -7.16 -5.13 -1.90
C MET A 53 -6.65 -3.96 -2.75
N TYR A 54 -7.23 -2.78 -2.57
CA TYR A 54 -6.75 -1.57 -3.25
C TYR A 54 -5.32 -1.20 -2.82
N GLN A 55 -4.99 -1.27 -1.54
CA GLN A 55 -3.60 -1.05 -1.10
C GLN A 55 -2.68 -2.17 -1.54
N MET A 56 -3.21 -3.40 -1.57
CA MET A 56 -2.45 -4.54 -2.08
C MET A 56 -2.08 -4.35 -3.55
N THR A 57 -2.70 -3.51 -4.38
CA THR A 57 -2.17 -3.31 -5.76
C THR A 57 -0.77 -2.69 -5.77
N TYR A 58 -0.33 -2.06 -4.68
CA TYR A 58 1.02 -1.50 -4.53
C TYR A 58 2.03 -2.49 -3.93
N HIS A 59 1.66 -3.75 -3.68
CA HIS A 59 2.54 -4.74 -3.02
C HIS A 59 3.80 -5.14 -3.81
N HIS A 60 3.85 -4.86 -5.12
CA HIS A 60 5.05 -5.04 -5.95
C HIS A 60 6.03 -3.87 -5.86
N VAL A 61 5.68 -2.82 -5.14
CA VAL A 61 6.55 -1.68 -4.88
C VAL A 61 7.39 -1.96 -3.64
N ALA A 62 8.64 -2.39 -3.85
CA ALA A 62 9.62 -2.43 -2.79
C ALA A 62 10.16 -1.01 -2.56
N GLN A 63 9.96 -0.50 -1.36
CA GLN A 63 10.37 0.85 -0.96
C GLN A 63 11.29 0.76 0.27
N GLY A 64 12.23 1.70 0.39
CA GLY A 64 13.11 1.74 1.55
C GLY A 64 14.12 2.89 1.49
N LYS A 65 15.21 2.74 2.25
CA LYS A 65 16.38 3.64 2.17
C LYS A 65 17.61 2.85 1.73
N LEU A 66 18.33 3.37 0.76
CA LEU A 66 19.61 2.84 0.29
C LEU A 66 20.63 3.99 0.35
N ALA A 67 21.72 3.79 1.09
CA ALA A 67 22.71 4.84 1.35
C ALA A 67 22.13 6.16 1.93
N GLY A 68 21.02 6.07 2.66
CA GLY A 68 20.33 7.24 3.24
C GLY A 68 19.27 7.88 2.34
N GLU A 69 19.28 7.56 1.05
CA GLU A 69 18.33 8.07 0.06
C GLU A 69 17.10 7.15 -0.08
N PRO A 70 15.89 7.69 -0.28
CA PRO A 70 14.71 6.88 -0.55
C PRO A 70 14.86 6.14 -1.89
N TYR A 71 14.54 4.86 -1.92
CA TYR A 71 14.48 4.09 -3.15
C TYR A 71 13.11 3.44 -3.35
N ILE A 72 12.79 3.22 -4.62
CA ILE A 72 11.64 2.44 -5.08
C ILE A 72 12.12 1.43 -6.12
N VAL A 73 11.71 0.18 -5.99
CA VAL A 73 11.81 -0.86 -7.00
C VAL A 73 10.40 -1.33 -7.29
N ASN A 74 10.04 -1.37 -8.57
CA ASN A 74 8.78 -1.91 -9.06
C ASN A 74 9.09 -2.96 -10.14
N TYR A 75 8.26 -4.00 -10.26
CA TYR A 75 8.43 -5.10 -11.21
C TYR A 75 7.46 -5.00 -12.38
#